data_AF-A0A3P6P0N3-F1
#
_entry.id   AF-A0A3P6P0N3-F1
#
_cell.length_a   1.000
_cell.length_b   1.000
_cell.length_c   1.000
_cell.angle_alpha   90.00
_cell.angle_beta   90.00
_cell.angle_gamma   90.00
#
_symmetry.space_group_name_H-M   'P 1'
#
loop_
_entity.id
_entity.type
_entity.pdbx_description
1 polymer ?
#
loop_
_entity_poly.entity_id
_entity_poly.type
_entity_poly.pdbx_seq_one_letter_code
_entity_poly.pdbx_strand_id
1 'polypeptide(L)' 'MILVSSISAKCALNEEFRECGTACPANCDQMGPIPCTRQCVRGCFCKKGYVLNRKGGVCVRDTECKRKWIIFGFCLFD' A
#
# COMPACT_ATOMS: atom_id res chain seq x y z
N MET A 1 -16.90 26.00 2.82
CA MET A 1 -16.89 24.54 2.62
C MET A 1 -16.11 24.21 1.35
N ILE A 2 -14.78 24.16 1.41
CA ILE A 2 -13.99 23.39 0.44
C ILE A 2 -12.90 22.73 1.28
N LEU A 3 -13.05 21.43 1.53
CA LEU A 3 -12.05 20.63 2.23
C LEU A 3 -10.82 20.60 1.34
N VAL A 4 -9.82 21.41 1.65
CA VAL A 4 -8.53 21.44 0.95
C VAL A 4 -7.82 20.11 1.21
N SER A 5 -8.11 19.10 0.40
CA SER A 5 -7.17 17.99 0.22
C SER A 5 -6.28 18.37 -0.94
N SER A 6 -5.29 19.18 -0.61
CA SER A 6 -4.28 19.75 -1.49
C SER A 6 -3.91 18.79 -2.62
N ILE A 7 -4.38 19.07 -3.83
CA ILE A 7 -3.79 18.55 -5.08
C ILE A 7 -2.44 19.24 -5.22
N SER A 8 -1.51 18.94 -4.33
CA SER A 8 -0.10 19.16 -4.58
C SER A 8 0.35 17.95 -5.37
N ALA A 9 1.20 18.12 -6.37
CA ALA A 9 1.84 17.05 -7.11
C ALA A 9 2.86 16.27 -6.25
N LYS A 10 2.51 16.01 -5.00
CA LYS A 10 3.26 15.35 -3.94
C LYS A 10 2.33 14.27 -3.41
N CYS A 11 2.82 13.04 -3.39
CA CYS A 11 2.06 11.83 -3.11
C CYS A 11 1.15 11.91 -1.87
N ALA A 12 0.16 11.03 -1.79
CA ALA A 12 -0.78 10.99 -0.68
C ALA A 12 -0.08 10.62 0.64
N LEU A 13 -0.86 10.64 1.73
CA LEU A 13 -0.36 10.24 3.04
C LEU A 13 0.22 8.82 2.99
N ASN A 14 1.40 8.63 3.58
CA ASN A 14 2.16 7.37 3.61
C ASN A 14 2.65 6.88 2.24
N GLU A 15 2.66 7.75 1.24
CA GLU A 15 3.31 7.51 -0.04
C GLU A 15 4.61 8.32 -0.15
N GLU A 16 5.48 7.87 -1.04
CA GLU A 16 6.69 8.57 -1.45
C GLU A 16 6.82 8.50 -2.98
N PHE A 17 7.31 9.59 -3.56
CA PHE A 17 7.59 9.62 -4.99
C PHE A 17 8.88 8.86 -5.25
N ARG A 18 8.84 7.89 -6.18
CA ARG A 18 10.03 7.19 -6.64
C ARG A 18 10.09 7.24 -8.16
N GLU A 19 11.30 7.38 -8.69
CA GLU A 19 11.56 7.34 -10.12
C GLU A 19 11.49 5.90 -10.67
N CYS A 20 11.79 4.90 -9.81
CA CYS A 20 11.59 3.49 -10.10
C CYS A 20 10.88 2.81 -8.92
N GLY A 21 9.62 2.44 -9.13
CA GLY A 21 8.84 1.56 -8.26
C GLY A 21 8.23 0.39 -9.05
N THR A 22 7.63 -0.56 -8.32
CA THR A 22 6.93 -1.70 -8.91
C THR A 22 5.58 -1.28 -9.48
N ALA A 23 5.22 -1.76 -10.67
CA ALA A 23 3.88 -1.56 -11.24
C ALA A 23 2.78 -2.32 -10.47
N CYS A 24 3.16 -3.29 -9.64
CA CYS A 24 2.25 -4.08 -8.82
C CYS A 24 2.57 -3.82 -7.34
N PRO A 25 2.03 -2.75 -6.74
CA PRO A 25 2.16 -2.52 -5.31
C PRO A 25 1.41 -3.60 -4.53
N ALA A 26 2.03 -4.07 -3.44
CA ALA A 26 1.38 -4.99 -2.51
C ALA A 26 0.16 -4.31 -1.87
N ASN A 27 -0.88 -5.11 -1.63
CA ASN A 27 -2.10 -4.65 -0.96
C ASN A 27 -2.56 -5.69 0.07
N CYS A 28 -3.42 -5.29 1.01
CA CYS A 28 -3.91 -6.18 2.07
C CYS A 28 -4.65 -7.42 1.54
N ASP A 29 -5.17 -7.38 0.31
CA ASP A 29 -5.87 -8.49 -0.33
C ASP A 29 -4.92 -9.46 -1.06
N GLN A 30 -3.74 -8.98 -1.45
CA GLN A 30 -2.72 -9.70 -2.21
C GLN A 30 -1.34 -9.54 -1.56
N MET A 31 -1.15 -10.20 -0.42
CA MET A 31 0.15 -10.34 0.24
C MET A 31 1.03 -11.46 -0.35
N GLY A 32 0.50 -12.24 -1.30
CA GLY A 32 1.24 -13.33 -1.95
C GLY A 32 2.16 -12.85 -3.08
N PRO A 33 3.13 -13.68 -3.50
CA PRO A 33 3.97 -13.39 -4.65
C PRO A 33 3.12 -13.34 -5.92
N ILE A 34 2.87 -12.12 -6.41
CA ILE A 34 2.18 -11.88 -7.68
C ILE A 34 3.24 -11.81 -8.78
N PRO A 35 3.06 -12.50 -9.92
CA PRO A 35 3.90 -12.27 -11.09
C PRO A 35 3.78 -10.80 -11.49
N CYS A 36 4.86 -10.04 -11.30
CA CYS A 36 4.93 -8.65 -11.69
C CYS A 36 6.10 -8.44 -12.66
N THR A 37 5.87 -7.62 -13.66
CA THR A 37 6.92 -7.20 -14.59
C THR A 37 8.01 -6.44 -13.85
N ARG A 38 9.29 -6.69 -14.17
CA ARG A 38 10.42 -5.93 -13.62
C ARG A 38 10.57 -4.52 -14.22
N GLN A 39 9.50 -3.98 -14.80
CA GLN A 39 9.50 -2.64 -15.35
C GLN A 39 9.48 -1.61 -14.22
N CYS A 40 10.45 -0.70 -14.24
CA CYS A 40 10.43 0.49 -13.39
C CYS A 40 9.30 1.41 -13.84
N VAL A 41 8.42 1.79 -12.92
CA VAL A 41 7.44 2.85 -13.13
C VAL A 41 7.73 4.02 -12.20
N ARG A 42 7.65 5.23 -12.75
CA ARG A 42 7.76 6.48 -11.97
C ARG A 42 6.40 6.86 -11.39
N GLY A 43 6.35 7.28 -10.13
CA GLY A 43 5.09 7.64 -9.49
C GLY A 43 5.15 7.61 -7.97
N CYS A 44 3.96 7.63 -7.37
CA CYS A 44 3.78 7.54 -5.93
C CYS A 44 3.61 6.08 -5.50
N PHE A 45 4.40 5.66 -4.52
CA PHE A 45 4.38 4.30 -3.99
C PHE A 45 4.26 4.35 -2.47
N CYS A 46 3.64 3.33 -1.87
CA CYS A 46 3.63 3.20 -0.43
C CYS A 46 5.06 3.16 0.13
N LYS A 47 5.25 3.86 1.26
CA LYS A 47 6.51 3.84 2.00
C LYS A 47 6.84 2.41 2.45
N LYS A 48 8.11 2.15 2.76
CA LYS A 48 8.53 0.85 3.32
C LYS A 48 7.73 0.53 4.60
N GLY A 49 7.17 -0.68 4.68
CA GLY A 49 6.27 -1.10 5.77
C GLY A 49 4.81 -0.68 5.60
N TYR A 50 4.47 -0.02 4.48
CA TYR A 50 3.11 0.32 4.11
C TYR A 50 2.69 -0.42 2.85
N VAL A 51 1.43 -0.83 2.82
CA VAL A 51 0.79 -1.50 1.69
C VAL A 51 -0.56 -0.85 1.42
N LEU A 52 -1.07 -1.01 0.20
CA LEU A 52 -2.38 -0.49 -0.12
C LEU A 52 -3.46 -1.25 0.65
N ASN A 53 -4.40 -0.56 1.29
CA ASN A 53 -5.52 -1.23 1.96
C ASN A 53 -6.37 -2.03 0.94
N ARG A 54 -6.56 -1.45 -0.25
CA ARG A 54 -7.24 -2.07 -1.40
C ARG A 54 -6.65 -1.51 -2.69
N LYS A 55 -6.96 -2.12 -3.83
CA LYS A 55 -6.58 -1.58 -5.15
C LYS A 55 -7.08 -0.13 -5.30
N GLY A 56 -6.17 0.82 -5.53
CA GLY A 56 -6.47 2.27 -5.60
C GLY A 56 -6.91 2.89 -4.26
N GLY A 57 -6.65 2.22 -3.14
CA GLY A 57 -6.91 2.74 -1.80
C GLY A 57 -5.75 3.56 -1.25
N VAL A 58 -5.74 3.73 0.07
CA VAL A 58 -4.68 4.42 0.81
C VAL A 58 -3.62 3.45 1.31
N CYS A 59 -2.39 3.95 1.50
CA CYS A 59 -1.31 3.19 2.12
C CYS A 59 -1.51 3.12 3.64
N VAL A 60 -1.66 1.90 4.15
CA VAL A 60 -1.78 1.55 5.57
C VAL A 60 -0.58 0.68 5.98
N ARG A 61 -0.29 0.56 7.27
CA ARG A 61 0.75 -0.38 7.71
C ARG A 61 0.33 -1.80 7.35
N ASP A 62 1.29 -2.62 6.99
CA ASP A 62 1.10 -4.05 6.76
C ASP A 62 0.47 -4.76 7.98
N THR A 63 0.82 -4.31 9.19
CA THR A 63 0.21 -4.78 10.44
C THR A 63 -1.26 -4.40 10.63
N GLU A 64 -1.72 -3.33 9.97
CA GLU A 64 -3.12 -2.89 10.01
C GLU A 64 -4.01 -3.66 9.01
N CYS A 65 -3.40 -4.46 8.13
CA CYS A 65 -4.16 -5.36 7.28
C CYS A 65 -4.83 -6.45 8.14
N LYS A 66 -6.15 -6.36 8.26
CA LYS A 66 -7.00 -7.30 9.01
C LYS A 66 -6.94 -8.75 8.53
N ARG A 67 -6.29 -9.02 7.39
CA ARG A 67 -6.09 -10.36 6.83
C ARG A 67 -4.77 -10.97 7.31
N LYS A 68 -4.58 -11.02 8.63
CA LYS A 68 -3.64 -11.98 9.23
C LYS A 68 -4.24 -13.36 9.00
N TRP A 69 -3.54 -14.17 8.22
CA TRP A 69 -3.85 -15.52 7.81
C TRP A 69 -4.70 -16.30 8.85
N ILE A 70 -5.97 -16.57 8.49
CA ILE A 70 -6.93 -17.40 9.25
C ILE A 70 -6.50 -18.88 9.12
N ILE A 71 -5.32 -19.26 9.64
CA ILE A 71 -4.89 -20.68 9.67
C ILE A 71 -4.66 -21.22 11.09
N PHE A 72 -4.52 -20.36 12.10
CA PHE A 72 -4.35 -20.81 13.49
C PHE A 72 -5.17 -20.03 14.51
N GLY A 73 -6.39 -19.63 14.16
CA GLY A 73 -7.44 -19.35 15.15
C GLY A 73 -7.12 -18.39 16.31
N PHE A 74 -6.19 -17.45 16.18
CA PHE A 74 -5.94 -16.45 17.21
C PHE A 74 -5.59 -15.10 16.58
N CYS A 75 -6.56 -14.18 16.64
CA CYS A 75 -6.28 -12.75 16.61
C CYS A 75 -5.61 -12.41 17.95
N LEU A 76 -4.29 -12.57 18.06
CA LEU A 76 -3.53 -12.07 19.22
C LEU A 76 -3.30 -10.57 19.00
N PHE A 77 -4.31 -9.79 19.36
CA PHE A 77 -4.11 -8.45 19.92
C PHE A 77 -3.27 -8.61 21.19
N ASP A 78 -2.14 -7.93 21.26
CA ASP A 78 -1.81 -7.20 22.49
C ASP A 78 -1.98 -5.71 22.15
#